data_AF-V4YHV6-F1
#
_entry.id   AF-V4YHV6-F1
#
_cell.length_a   1.000
_cell.length_b   1.000
_cell.length_c   1.000
_cell.angle_alpha   90.00
_cell.angle_beta   90.00
_cell.angle_gamma   90.00
#
_symmetry.space_group_name_H-M   'P 1'
#
loop_
_entity.id
_entity.type
_entity.pdbx_description
1 polymer ?
#
loop_
_entity_poly.entity_id
_entity_poly.type
_entity_poly.pdbx_seq_one_letter_code
_entity_poly.pdbx_strand_id
1 'polypeptide(L)' 'MTVDTPLTCYICGKTDDWKTVDLIGCFEDRQAAGKRFEEKHGTPPDSYLFVCPQCQDKKPNHAANCYEKYGMVE' A
#
# COMPACT_ATOMS: atom_id res chain seq x y z
N MET A 1 9.58 9.75 -6.43
CA MET A 1 9.68 10.81 -5.38
C MET A 1 10.04 10.10 -4.09
N THR A 2 11.17 10.43 -3.45
CA THR A 2 11.63 9.70 -2.26
C THR A 2 11.28 10.42 -0.96
N VAL A 3 10.89 9.66 0.06
CA VAL A 3 10.55 10.17 1.40
C VAL A 3 11.08 9.22 2.48
N ASP A 4 11.46 9.77 3.63
CA ASP A 4 11.82 8.97 4.80
C ASP A 4 10.56 8.62 5.59
N THR A 5 10.04 7.42 5.35
CA THR A 5 8.79 6.93 5.95
C THR A 5 8.72 5.41 5.78
N PRO A 6 8.04 4.68 6.67
CA PRO A 6 7.77 3.26 6.44
C PRO A 6 6.74 3.08 5.30
N LEU A 7 6.54 1.84 4.87
CA LEU A 7 5.47 1.49 3.91
C LEU A 7 4.58 0.41 4.50
N THR A 8 3.27 0.58 4.38
CA THR A 8 2.28 -0.36 4.88
C THR A 8 1.66 -1.14 3.73
N CYS A 9 1.79 -2.47 3.77
CA CYS A 9 1.15 -3.32 2.77
C CYS A 9 -0.36 -3.37 2.99
N TYR A 10 -1.12 -2.91 1.99
CA TYR A 10 -2.58 -2.91 2.03
C TYR A 10 -3.19 -4.31 2.16
N ILE A 11 -2.55 -5.31 1.57
CA ILE A 11 -3.08 -6.67 1.57
C ILE A 11 -2.92 -7.35 2.92
N CYS A 12 -1.71 -7.33 3.50
CA CYS A 12 -1.39 -8.07 4.72
C CYS A 12 -1.27 -7.21 5.98
N GLY A 13 -1.35 -5.88 5.89
CA GLY A 13 -1.30 -4.97 7.02
C GLY A 13 0.09 -4.79 7.65
N LYS A 14 1.13 -5.43 7.11
CA LYS A 14 2.49 -5.28 7.63
C LYS A 14 3.08 -3.95 7.20
N THR A 15 3.62 -3.22 8.18
CA THR A 15 4.39 -2.00 7.98
C THR A 15 5.88 -2.34 8.03
N ASP A 16 6.64 -1.92 7.02
CA ASP A 16 8.11 -2.03 6.99
C ASP A 16 8.75 -1.07 7.99
N ASP A 17 10.02 -1.29 8.34
CA ASP A 17 10.81 -0.35 9.14
C ASP A 17 11.01 1.00 8.42
N TRP A 18 11.28 2.05 9.21
CA TRP A 18 11.55 3.39 8.71
C TRP A 18 12.78 3.39 7.80
N LYS A 19 12.60 3.80 6.54
CA LYS A 19 13.66 3.89 5.55
C LYS A 19 13.33 4.96 4.51
N THR A 20 14.32 5.38 3.73
CA THR A 20 14.06 6.17 2.53
C THR A 20 13.43 5.26 1.49
N VAL A 21 12.20 5.57 1.07
CA VAL A 21 11.45 4.79 0.08
C VAL A 21 11.12 5.64 -1.14
N ASP A 22 11.15 5.03 -2.32
CA ASP A 22 10.49 5.61 -3.49
C ASP A 22 8.99 5.30 -3.41
N LEU A 23 8.18 6.33 -3.65
CA LEU A 23 6.73 6.21 -3.66
C LEU A 23 6.20 5.55 -4.93
N ILE A 24 7.05 5.29 -5.92
CA ILE A 24 6.70 4.48 -7.09
C ILE A 24 6.14 3.14 -6.65
N GLY A 25 4.98 2.75 -7.19
CA GLY A 25 4.28 1.52 -6.81
C GLY A 25 3.39 1.63 -5.56
N CYS A 26 3.36 2.78 -4.89
CA CYS A 26 2.33 3.11 -3.90
C CYS A 26 1.01 3.49 -4.58
N PHE A 27 -0.09 3.45 -3.83
CA PHE A 27 -1.38 3.90 -4.33
C PHE A 27 -1.42 5.43 -4.50
N GLU A 28 -1.99 5.87 -5.62
CA GLU A 28 -2.19 7.29 -5.92
C GLU A 28 -3.31 7.87 -5.05
N ASP A 29 -4.46 7.19 -5.01
CA ASP A 29 -5.58 7.55 -4.15
C ASP A 29 -5.40 7.00 -2.73
N ARG A 30 -4.55 7.70 -1.97
CA ARG A 30 -4.20 7.37 -0.59
C ARG A 30 -5.39 7.45 0.36
N GLN A 31 -6.32 8.37 0.11
CA GLN A 31 -7.46 8.59 1.00
C GLN A 31 -8.47 7.45 0.88
N ALA A 32 -8.84 7.06 -0.36
CA ALA A 32 -9.76 5.95 -0.57
C ALA A 32 -9.13 4.60 -0.15
N ALA A 33 -7.84 4.40 -0.45
CA ALA A 33 -7.13 3.20 -0.01
C ALA A 33 -7.02 3.15 1.53
N GLY A 34 -6.72 4.28 2.17
CA GLY A 34 -6.61 4.40 3.64
C GLY A 34 -7.92 4.09 4.36
N LYS A 35 -9.04 4.67 3.89
CA LYS A 35 -10.36 4.37 4.47
C LYS A 35 -10.71 2.89 4.35
N ARG A 36 -10.46 2.29 3.18
CA ARG A 36 -10.74 0.86 2.99
C ARG A 36 -9.79 -0.03 3.78
N PHE A 37 -8.55 0.41 3.98
CA PHE A 37 -7.59 -0.29 4.83
C PHE A 37 -8.08 -0.36 6.27
N GLU A 38 -8.56 0.76 6.82
CA GLU A 38 -9.12 0.82 8.17
C GLU A 38 -10.35 -0.08 8.32
N GLU A 39 -11.27 -0.07 7.35
CA GLU A 39 -12.42 -1.00 7.32
C GLU A 39 -11.99 -2.47 7.31
N LYS A 40 -10.83 -2.78 6.71
CA LYS A 40 -10.33 -4.14 6.51
C LYS A 40 -9.52 -4.66 7.69
N HIS A 41 -8.66 -3.82 8.27
CA HIS A 41 -7.71 -4.21 9.33
C HIS A 41 -8.09 -3.68 10.70
N GLY A 42 -9.13 -2.84 10.80
CA GLY A 42 -9.61 -2.26 12.05
C GLY A 42 -8.75 -1.12 12.60
N THR A 43 -7.69 -0.74 11.88
CA THR A 43 -6.77 0.34 12.24
C THR A 43 -6.39 1.16 11.00
N PRO A 44 -6.15 2.48 11.14
CA PRO A 44 -5.63 3.28 10.04
C PRO A 44 -4.22 2.79 9.64
N PRO A 45 -3.78 3.04 8.40
CA PRO A 45 -2.42 2.72 7.99
C PRO A 45 -1.42 3.65 8.69
N ASP A 46 -0.30 3.09 9.14
CA ASP A 46 0.79 3.87 9.75
C ASP A 46 1.53 4.76 8.73
N SER A 47 1.42 4.44 7.44
CA SER A 47 2.21 5.06 6.38
C SER A 47 1.59 4.90 4.99
N TYR A 48 2.37 5.21 3.94
CA TYR A 48 1.90 5.05 2.56
C TYR A 48 1.54 3.60 2.25
N LEU A 49 0.44 3.44 1.54
CA LEU A 49 -0.10 2.15 1.17
C LEU A 49 0.45 1.68 -0.17
N PHE A 50 0.88 0.42 -0.18
CA PHE A 50 1.31 -0.30 -1.38
C PHE A 50 0.94 -1.77 -1.28
N VAL A 51 1.27 -2.57 -2.28
CA VAL A 51 1.19 -4.04 -2.18
C VAL A 51 2.60 -4.62 -2.15
N CYS A 52 2.97 -5.28 -1.05
CA CYS A 52 4.30 -5.87 -0.95
C CYS A 52 4.51 -7.04 -1.94
N PRO A 53 5.76 -7.32 -2.37
CA PRO A 53 6.04 -8.35 -3.37
C PRO A 53 5.48 -9.73 -3.01
N GLN A 54 5.52 -10.10 -1.73
CA GLN A 54 4.95 -11.37 -1.26
C GLN A 54 3.42 -11.44 -1.48
N CYS A 55 2.71 -10.33 -1.35
CA CYS A 55 1.28 -10.27 -1.60
C CYS A 55 0.95 -10.17 -3.09
N GLN A 56 1.81 -9.52 -3.87
CA GLN A 56 1.70 -9.52 -5.33
C GLN A 56 1.86 -10.94 -5.89
N ASP A 57 2.85 -11.70 -5.41
CA ASP A 57 3.09 -13.09 -5.83
C ASP A 57 1.98 -14.04 -5.38
N LYS A 58 1.56 -13.97 -4.11
CA LYS A 58 0.52 -14.86 -3.57
C LYS A 58 -0.89 -14.53 -4.04
N LYS A 59 -1.16 -13.25 -4.34
CA LYS A 59 -2.51 -12.75 -4.69
C LYS A 59 -2.43 -11.74 -5.85
N PRO A 60 -1.94 -12.15 -7.03
CA PRO A 60 -1.68 -11.23 -8.15
C PRO A 60 -2.95 -10.52 -8.61
N ASN A 61 -4.08 -11.24 -8.70
CA ASN A 61 -5.36 -10.67 -9.09
C ASN A 61 -5.86 -9.63 -8.07
N HIS A 62 -5.65 -9.86 -6.78
CA HIS A 62 -6.06 -8.89 -5.76
C HIS A 62 -5.16 -7.65 -5.81
N ALA A 63 -3.85 -7.83 -6.02
CA ALA A 63 -2.92 -6.72 -6.19
C ALA A 63 -3.30 -5.87 -7.41
N ALA A 64 -3.52 -6.50 -8.57
CA ALA A 64 -3.94 -5.83 -9.79
C ALA A 64 -5.26 -5.05 -9.60
N ASN A 65 -6.28 -5.67 -8.99
CA ASN A 65 -7.55 -5.00 -8.70
C ASN A 65 -7.37 -3.80 -7.75
N CYS A 66 -6.41 -3.84 -6.83
CA CYS A 66 -6.13 -2.71 -5.96
C CYS A 66 -5.50 -1.55 -6.75
N TYR A 67 -4.55 -1.84 -7.64
CA TYR A 67 -3.94 -0.81 -8.50
C TYR A 67 -4.91 -0.24 -9.53
N GLU A 68 -5.78 -1.06 -10.11
CA GLU A 68 -6.86 -0.58 -10.99
C GLU A 68 -7.81 0.37 -10.25
N LYS A 69 -8.10 0.07 -8.97
CA LYS A 69 -9.05 0.85 -8.18
C LYS A 69 -8.48 2.13 -7.60
N TYR A 70 -7.24 2.10 -7.11
CA TYR A 70 -6.62 3.20 -6.34
C TYR A 70 -5.51 3.91 -7.10
N GLY A 71 -5.23 3.50 -8.34
CA GLY A 71 -4.09 3.97 -9.10
C GLY A 71 -2.76 3.46 -8.55
N MET A 72 -1.69 3.73 -9.30
CA MET A 72 -0.32 3.43 -8.95
C MET A 72 0.54 4.62 -9.33
N VAL A 73 1.38 5.09 -8.41
CA VAL A 73 2.37 6.13 -8.72
C VAL A 73 3.44 5.53 -9.66
N GLU A 74 3.62 6.17 -10.82
CA GLU A 74 4.66 5.84 -11.82
C GLU A 74 5.99 6.56 -11.57
#